data_AF-A0A336N525-F1
#
_entry.id   AF-A0A336N525-F1
#
_cell.length_a   1.000
_cell.length_b   1.000
_cell.length_c   1.000
_cell.angle_alpha   90.00
_cell.angle_beta   90.00
_cell.angle_gamma   90.00
#
_symmetry.space_group_name_H-M   'P 1'
#
loop_
_entity.id
_entity.type
_entity.pdbx_description
1 polymer ?
#
loop_
_entity_poly.entity_id
_entity_poly.type
_entity_poly.pdbx_seq_one_letter_code
_entity_poly.pdbx_strand_id
1 'polypeptide(L)'
;MEDGLLDEKMNEDGVDGLLDWWDEQPRKRRHDSYVKLGLIRRLVDANDHESAYELMLELVKTLDDDNSPLTQGLFKQISRLQPEDNSKLVKMVSKWAKSANPTAQCLANRALGYLYVRNNDFAKADEVFKNLIANKDKLEPNDITMASYVFEQMGDKAAAQQLREEGLKSAMSVPNLATEETAEKPTALLAQK
;
A
#
# COMPACT_ATOMS: atom_id res chain seq x y z
N MET A 1 -16.81 -7.04 13.48
CA MET A 1 -15.82 -6.92 12.40
C MET A 1 -16.55 -6.30 11.22
N GLU A 2 -16.22 -5.07 10.85
CA GLU A 2 -16.92 -4.37 9.76
C GLU A 2 -16.58 -4.93 8.37
N ASP A 3 -15.40 -5.55 8.25
CA ASP A 3 -14.97 -6.26 7.06
C ASP A 3 -15.88 -7.44 6.68
N GLY A 4 -16.35 -8.21 7.67
CA GLY A 4 -17.16 -9.40 7.38
C GLY A 4 -18.48 -9.11 6.65
N LEU A 5 -19.10 -7.96 6.93
CA LEU A 5 -20.35 -7.57 6.26
C LEU A 5 -20.11 -7.09 4.83
N LEU A 6 -19.00 -6.39 4.59
CA LEU A 6 -18.62 -5.99 3.23
C LEU A 6 -18.25 -7.20 2.38
N ASP A 7 -17.59 -8.20 2.98
CA ASP A 7 -17.27 -9.47 2.32
C ASP A 7 -18.53 -10.26 1.99
N GLU A 8 -19.48 -10.35 2.92
CA GLU A 8 -20.78 -11.00 2.70
C GLU A 8 -21.51 -10.37 1.50
N LYS A 9 -21.64 -9.04 1.48
CA LYS A 9 -22.31 -8.34 0.37
C LYS A 9 -21.60 -8.50 -0.96
N MET A 10 -20.27 -8.43 -0.98
CA MET A 10 -19.48 -8.69 -2.17
C MET A 10 -19.67 -10.13 -2.69
N ASN A 11 -19.75 -11.12 -1.79
CA ASN A 11 -19.90 -12.52 -2.16
C ASN A 11 -21.31 -12.88 -2.65
N GLU A 12 -22.34 -12.22 -2.12
CA GLU A 12 -23.74 -12.45 -2.49
C GLU A 12 -24.07 -11.80 -3.83
N ASP A 13 -23.76 -10.52 -3.99
CA ASP A 13 -24.31 -9.68 -5.05
C ASP A 13 -23.24 -9.00 -5.92
N GLY A 14 -21.96 -9.33 -5.71
CA GLY A 14 -20.84 -8.78 -6.45
C GLY A 14 -20.59 -7.29 -6.17
N VAL A 15 -19.88 -6.63 -7.09
CA VAL A 15 -19.53 -5.21 -6.98
C VAL A 15 -20.77 -4.33 -7.00
N ASP A 16 -21.68 -4.57 -7.94
CA ASP A 16 -22.90 -3.77 -8.12
C ASP A 16 -23.76 -3.82 -6.86
N GLY A 17 -24.02 -5.02 -6.32
CA GLY A 17 -24.81 -5.14 -5.10
C GLY A 17 -24.11 -4.62 -3.85
N LEU A 18 -22.78 -4.67 -3.78
CA LEU A 18 -22.02 -4.02 -2.71
C LEU A 18 -22.19 -2.49 -2.75
N LEU A 19 -22.17 -1.88 -3.94
CA LEU A 19 -22.35 -0.44 -4.13
C LEU A 19 -23.80 -0.02 -3.84
N ASP A 20 -24.79 -0.76 -4.32
CA ASP A 20 -26.21 -0.53 -4.00
C ASP A 20 -26.44 -0.59 -2.49
N TRP A 21 -25.92 -1.64 -1.84
CA TRP A 21 -25.97 -1.77 -0.39
C TRP A 21 -25.27 -0.60 0.31
N TRP A 22 -24.11 -0.16 -0.19
CA TRP A 22 -23.37 0.96 0.38
C TRP A 22 -24.19 2.25 0.36
N ASP A 23 -24.89 2.54 -0.74
CA ASP A 23 -25.69 3.75 -0.91
C ASP A 23 -26.90 3.80 0.02
N GLU A 24 -27.45 2.65 0.37
CA GLU A 24 -28.53 2.51 1.37
C GLU A 24 -28.04 2.69 2.82
N GLN A 25 -26.72 2.73 3.06
CA GLN A 25 -26.20 2.81 4.43
C GLN A 25 -26.47 4.17 5.09
N PRO A 26 -26.72 4.18 6.42
CA PRO A 26 -26.87 5.41 7.18
C PRO A 26 -25.64 6.31 7.02
N ARG A 27 -25.87 7.63 7.02
CA ARG A 27 -24.82 8.66 6.92
C ARG A 27 -23.64 8.40 7.86
N LYS A 28 -23.91 7.94 9.09
CA LYS A 28 -22.88 7.60 10.08
C LYS A 28 -21.88 6.56 9.54
N ARG A 29 -22.37 5.48 8.90
CA ARG A 29 -21.51 4.44 8.32
C ARG A 29 -20.79 4.94 7.08
N ARG A 30 -21.46 5.69 6.20
CA ARG A 30 -20.85 6.23 4.97
C ARG A 30 -19.72 7.24 5.22
N HIS A 31 -19.70 7.87 6.40
CA HIS A 31 -18.61 8.74 6.83
C HIS A 31 -17.59 8.07 7.76
N ASP A 32 -17.75 6.79 8.08
CA ASP A 32 -16.72 6.07 8.82
C ASP A 32 -15.52 5.79 7.90
N SER A 33 -14.37 6.34 8.26
CA SER A 33 -13.14 6.25 7.46
C SER A 33 -12.62 4.82 7.32
N TYR A 34 -12.78 3.97 8.36
CA TYR A 34 -12.32 2.59 8.32
C TYR A 34 -13.22 1.73 7.44
N VAL A 35 -14.54 1.90 7.57
CA VAL A 35 -15.50 1.20 6.69
C VAL A 35 -15.27 1.60 5.23
N LYS A 36 -15.09 2.91 4.97
CA LYS A 36 -14.82 3.41 3.61
C LYS A 36 -13.52 2.86 3.04
N LEU A 37 -12.46 2.78 3.85
CA LEU A 37 -11.20 2.14 3.43
C LEU A 37 -11.40 0.65 3.11
N GLY A 38 -12.20 -0.06 3.92
CA GLY A 38 -12.56 -1.46 3.68
C GLY A 38 -13.32 -1.65 2.36
N LEU A 39 -14.23 -0.74 2.03
CA LEU A 39 -14.95 -0.74 0.75
C LEU A 39 -14.00 -0.47 -0.43
N ILE A 40 -13.19 0.58 -0.34
CA ILE A 40 -12.17 0.91 -1.36
C ILE A 40 -11.27 -0.28 -1.67
N ARG A 41 -10.80 -0.99 -0.63
CA ARG A 41 -9.96 -2.18 -0.81
C ARG A 41 -10.65 -3.24 -1.67
N ARG A 42 -11.93 -3.53 -1.39
CA ARG A 42 -12.70 -4.55 -2.11
C ARG A 42 -12.96 -4.14 -3.55
N LEU A 43 -13.26 -2.87 -3.79
CA LEU A 43 -13.43 -2.34 -5.15
C LEU A 43 -12.12 -2.45 -5.96
N VAL A 44 -10.97 -2.10 -5.35
CA VAL A 44 -9.65 -2.31 -5.97
C VAL A 44 -9.37 -3.79 -6.23
N ASP A 45 -9.67 -4.67 -5.27
CA ASP A 45 -9.48 -6.13 -5.40
C ASP A 45 -10.39 -6.72 -6.49
N ALA A 46 -11.58 -6.15 -6.70
CA ALA A 46 -12.54 -6.52 -7.74
C ALA A 46 -12.34 -5.77 -9.08
N ASN A 47 -11.26 -5.01 -9.21
CA ASN A 47 -10.90 -4.25 -10.43
C ASN A 47 -11.88 -3.11 -10.79
N ASP A 48 -12.74 -2.68 -9.86
CA ASP A 48 -13.55 -1.46 -10.00
C ASP A 48 -12.76 -0.24 -9.48
N HIS A 49 -11.90 0.29 -10.34
CA HIS A 49 -11.01 1.38 -9.98
C HIS A 49 -11.68 2.76 -9.97
N GLU A 50 -12.78 2.94 -10.71
CA GLU A 50 -13.48 4.23 -10.80
C GLU A 50 -14.31 4.49 -9.54
N SER A 51 -15.10 3.51 -9.09
CA SER A 51 -15.84 3.65 -7.82
C SER A 51 -14.89 3.77 -6.63
N ALA A 52 -13.79 3.00 -6.64
CA ALA A 52 -12.76 3.11 -5.62
C ALA A 52 -12.11 4.49 -5.60
N TYR A 53 -11.89 5.11 -6.77
CA TYR A 53 -11.30 6.43 -6.89
C TYR A 53 -12.18 7.53 -6.30
N GLU A 54 -13.48 7.54 -6.58
CA GLU A 54 -14.38 8.55 -6.02
C GLU A 54 -14.41 8.50 -4.48
N LEU A 55 -14.50 7.30 -3.90
CA LEU A 55 -14.40 7.11 -2.45
C LEU A 55 -13.02 7.49 -1.89
N MET A 56 -11.95 7.22 -2.64
CA MET A 56 -10.59 7.62 -2.29
C MET A 56 -10.45 9.15 -2.19
N LEU A 57 -11.03 9.89 -3.14
CA LEU A 57 -11.00 11.35 -3.14
C LEU A 57 -11.72 11.95 -1.93
N GLU A 58 -12.73 11.28 -1.39
CA GLU A 58 -13.38 11.67 -0.16
C GLU A 58 -12.51 11.38 1.07
N LEU A 59 -11.97 10.17 1.14
CA LEU A 59 -11.23 9.69 2.31
C LEU A 59 -9.89 10.41 2.48
N VAL A 60 -9.18 10.73 1.40
CA VAL A 60 -7.90 11.44 1.47
C VAL A 60 -8.04 12.85 2.08
N LYS A 61 -9.23 13.45 2.04
CA LYS A 61 -9.50 14.76 2.64
C LYS A 61 -9.58 14.71 4.17
N THR A 62 -9.77 13.53 4.74
CA THR A 62 -9.90 13.34 6.19
C THR A 62 -8.58 12.92 6.84
N LEU A 63 -7.47 12.93 6.10
CA LEU A 63 -6.15 12.62 6.66
C LEU A 63 -5.71 13.73 7.62
N ASP A 64 -5.54 13.37 8.90
CA ASP A 64 -5.12 14.26 9.98
C ASP A 64 -3.93 13.72 10.79
N ASP A 65 -3.80 12.40 10.91
CA ASP A 65 -2.67 11.73 11.55
C ASP A 65 -1.84 10.89 10.56
N ASP A 66 -0.63 11.36 10.33
CA ASP A 66 0.39 10.75 9.48
C ASP A 66 0.75 9.30 9.84
N ASN A 67 0.65 8.93 11.13
CA ASN A 67 1.09 7.63 11.60
C ASN A 67 -0.07 6.63 11.78
N SER A 68 -1.30 7.05 11.56
CA SER A 68 -2.47 6.21 11.79
C SER A 68 -2.47 4.97 10.88
N PRO A 69 -2.98 3.82 11.36
CA PRO A 69 -3.20 2.64 10.53
C PRO A 69 -4.09 2.94 9.31
N LEU A 70 -5.03 3.88 9.46
CA LEU A 70 -5.88 4.38 8.37
C LEU A 70 -5.03 5.01 7.26
N THR A 71 -4.11 5.92 7.59
CA THR A 71 -3.19 6.56 6.62
C THR A 71 -2.38 5.49 5.90
N GLN A 72 -1.77 4.56 6.64
CA GLN A 72 -0.97 3.47 6.04
C GLN A 72 -1.80 2.61 5.08
N GLY A 73 -3.01 2.22 5.50
CA GLY A 73 -3.92 1.43 4.69
C GLY A 73 -4.40 2.18 3.44
N LEU A 74 -4.67 3.49 3.57
CA LEU A 74 -5.09 4.34 2.45
C LEU A 74 -3.99 4.44 1.39
N PHE A 75 -2.76 4.76 1.79
CA PHE A 75 -1.63 4.89 0.87
C PHE A 75 -1.28 3.57 0.17
N LYS A 76 -1.48 2.44 0.85
CA LYS A 76 -1.40 1.12 0.22
C LYS A 76 -2.42 0.96 -0.91
N GLN A 77 -3.67 1.40 -0.71
CA GLN A 77 -4.68 1.33 -1.77
C GLN A 77 -4.43 2.35 -2.90
N ILE A 78 -3.98 3.58 -2.59
CA ILE A 78 -3.61 4.57 -3.63
C ILE A 78 -2.54 4.00 -4.58
N SER A 79 -1.54 3.30 -4.03
CA SER A 79 -0.47 2.69 -4.83
C SER A 79 -0.98 1.63 -5.81
N ARG A 80 -2.15 1.02 -5.54
CA ARG A 80 -2.77 -0.03 -6.37
C ARG A 80 -3.82 0.49 -7.33
N LEU A 81 -4.40 1.66 -7.05
CA LEU A 81 -5.52 2.25 -7.80
C LEU A 81 -5.12 2.60 -9.23
N GLN A 82 -5.97 2.27 -10.21
CA GLN A 82 -5.71 2.49 -11.64
C GLN A 82 -6.90 3.18 -12.32
N PRO A 83 -7.31 4.39 -11.90
CA PRO A 83 -8.40 5.08 -12.56
C PRO A 83 -7.90 5.71 -13.87
N GLU A 84 -8.81 6.00 -14.78
CA GLU A 84 -8.48 6.62 -16.07
C GLU A 84 -7.82 8.00 -15.88
N ASP A 85 -8.34 8.82 -14.96
CA ASP A 85 -7.75 10.10 -14.56
C ASP A 85 -7.50 10.16 -13.04
N ASN A 86 -6.22 10.19 -12.64
CA ASN A 86 -5.81 10.34 -11.25
C ASN A 86 -5.29 11.75 -10.88
N SER A 87 -5.47 12.75 -11.74
CA SER A 87 -4.87 14.09 -11.60
C SER A 87 -5.24 14.81 -10.30
N LYS A 88 -6.49 14.66 -9.82
CA LYS A 88 -6.95 15.22 -8.54
C LYS A 88 -6.26 14.54 -7.36
N LEU A 89 -6.14 13.21 -7.41
CA LEU A 89 -5.49 12.44 -6.35
C LEU A 89 -3.99 12.76 -6.26
N VAL A 90 -3.30 12.86 -7.41
CA VAL A 90 -1.90 13.30 -7.46
C VAL A 90 -1.72 14.67 -6.79
N LYS A 91 -2.60 15.63 -7.08
CA LYS A 91 -2.56 16.97 -6.47
C LYS A 91 -2.74 16.92 -4.95
N MET A 92 -3.72 16.15 -4.47
CA MET A 92 -3.99 16.03 -3.03
C MET A 92 -2.86 15.33 -2.29
N VAL A 93 -2.37 14.20 -2.81
CA VAL A 93 -1.26 13.47 -2.20
C VAL A 93 0.02 14.30 -2.19
N SER A 94 0.32 14.97 -3.31
CA SER A 94 1.50 15.86 -3.40
C SER A 94 1.41 17.03 -2.43
N LYS A 95 0.20 17.57 -2.18
CA LYS A 95 0.00 18.62 -1.18
C LYS A 95 0.21 18.08 0.23
N TRP A 96 -0.37 16.91 0.54
CA TRP A 96 -0.24 16.28 1.84
C TRP A 96 1.21 15.90 2.18
N ALA A 97 1.95 15.37 1.20
CA ALA A 97 3.35 14.97 1.36
C ALA A 97 4.26 16.12 1.85
N LYS A 98 3.95 17.37 1.49
CA LYS A 98 4.75 18.55 1.90
C LYS A 98 4.69 18.84 3.40
N SER A 99 3.61 18.44 4.07
CA SER A 99 3.43 18.62 5.52
C SER A 99 3.65 17.34 6.32
N ALA A 100 3.76 16.20 5.64
CA ALA A 100 3.89 14.90 6.27
C ALA A 100 5.26 14.70 6.93
N ASN A 101 5.30 13.93 8.02
CA ASN A 101 6.54 13.50 8.64
C ASN A 101 7.35 12.54 7.72
N PRO A 102 8.65 12.28 7.98
CA PRO A 102 9.49 11.47 7.09
C PRO A 102 8.98 10.04 6.83
N THR A 103 8.34 9.41 7.83
CA THR A 103 7.74 8.07 7.68
C THR A 103 6.57 8.12 6.70
N ALA A 104 5.69 9.09 6.86
CA ALA A 104 4.53 9.31 6.01
C ALA A 104 4.91 9.79 4.60
N GLN A 105 6.00 10.53 4.46
CA GLN A 105 6.56 10.91 3.15
C GLN A 105 6.95 9.68 2.31
N CYS A 106 7.45 8.60 2.92
CA CYS A 106 7.74 7.36 2.20
C CYS A 106 6.46 6.76 1.58
N LEU A 107 5.36 6.74 2.33
CA LEU A 107 4.06 6.26 1.85
C LEU A 107 3.55 7.11 0.68
N ALA A 108 3.67 8.43 0.78
CA ALA A 108 3.31 9.35 -0.29
C ALA A 108 4.19 9.19 -1.53
N ASN A 109 5.51 9.08 -1.36
CA ASN A 109 6.45 8.90 -2.47
C ASN A 109 6.17 7.60 -3.23
N ARG A 110 5.88 6.50 -2.51
CA ARG A 110 5.41 5.24 -3.13
C ARG A 110 4.15 5.49 -3.95
N ALA A 111 3.10 6.01 -3.34
CA ALA A 111 1.82 6.25 -4.00
C ALA A 111 1.96 7.14 -5.24
N LEU A 112 2.68 8.27 -5.11
CA LEU A 112 2.94 9.18 -6.22
C LEU A 112 3.76 8.53 -7.33
N GLY A 113 4.75 7.71 -6.99
CA GLY A 113 5.57 6.99 -7.97
C GLY A 113 4.71 6.12 -8.88
N TYR A 114 3.83 5.29 -8.29
CA TYR A 114 2.92 4.46 -9.07
C TYR A 114 1.91 5.28 -9.90
N LEU A 115 1.36 6.37 -9.35
CA LEU A 115 0.46 7.25 -10.11
C LEU A 115 1.16 7.93 -11.29
N TYR A 116 2.39 8.42 -11.10
CA TYR A 116 3.17 9.04 -12.16
C TYR A 116 3.55 8.05 -13.26
N VAL A 117 3.91 6.81 -12.90
CA VAL A 117 4.15 5.75 -13.88
C VAL A 117 2.91 5.49 -14.75
N ARG A 118 1.72 5.39 -14.14
CA ARG A 118 0.46 5.21 -14.88
C ARG A 118 0.15 6.38 -15.82
N ASN A 119 0.58 7.58 -15.45
CA ASN A 119 0.46 8.78 -16.27
C ASN A 119 1.55 8.91 -17.35
N ASN A 120 2.49 7.95 -17.44
CA ASN A 120 3.71 8.03 -18.25
C ASN A 120 4.59 9.25 -17.92
N ASP A 121 4.46 9.82 -16.71
CA ASP A 121 5.27 10.94 -16.22
C ASP A 121 6.52 10.41 -15.50
N PHE A 122 7.41 9.77 -16.27
CA PHE A 122 8.61 9.13 -15.74
C PHE A 122 9.58 10.09 -15.06
N ALA A 123 9.57 11.37 -15.44
CA ALA A 123 10.40 12.39 -14.82
C ALA A 123 10.00 12.64 -13.36
N LYS A 124 8.70 12.79 -13.08
CA LYS A 124 8.22 12.92 -11.69
C LYS A 124 8.29 11.61 -10.93
N ALA A 125 8.05 10.48 -11.61
CA ALA A 125 8.20 9.16 -11.00
C ALA A 125 9.64 8.95 -10.50
N ASP A 126 10.64 9.31 -11.30
CA ASP A 126 12.07 9.21 -10.96
C ASP A 126 12.41 10.01 -9.69
N GLU A 127 11.92 11.25 -9.58
CA GLU A 127 12.12 12.10 -8.41
C GLU A 127 11.60 11.45 -7.13
N VAL A 128 10.34 10.99 -7.13
CA VAL A 128 9.74 10.42 -5.93
C VAL A 128 10.29 9.03 -5.62
N PHE A 129 10.66 8.23 -6.61
CA PHE A 129 11.31 6.93 -6.38
C PHE A 129 12.73 7.10 -5.81
N LYS A 130 13.50 8.11 -6.23
CA LYS A 130 14.78 8.47 -5.60
C LYS A 130 14.62 8.81 -4.12
N ASN A 131 13.58 9.57 -3.77
CA ASN A 131 13.26 9.88 -2.37
C ASN A 131 12.82 8.64 -1.58
N LEU A 132 12.08 7.71 -2.22
CA LEU A 132 11.67 6.46 -1.58
C LEU A 132 12.86 5.53 -1.30
N ILE A 133 13.75 5.33 -2.28
CA ILE A 133 14.90 4.40 -2.12
C ILE A 133 15.95 4.91 -1.12
N ALA A 134 15.98 6.21 -0.83
CA ALA A 134 16.81 6.77 0.24
C ALA A 134 16.42 6.21 1.62
N ASN A 135 15.20 5.68 1.78
CA ASN A 135 14.68 5.11 3.01
C ASN A 135 14.64 3.57 2.93
N LYS A 136 15.82 2.94 2.87
CA LYS A 136 15.95 1.50 2.57
C LYS A 136 15.11 0.58 3.47
N ASP A 137 14.97 0.91 4.75
CA ASP A 137 14.20 0.10 5.73
C ASP A 137 12.70 0.04 5.43
N LYS A 138 12.19 0.93 4.57
CA LYS A 138 10.76 1.02 4.22
C LYS A 138 10.45 0.52 2.82
N LEU A 139 11.45 0.13 2.04
CA LEU A 139 11.26 -0.37 0.68
C LEU A 139 10.52 -1.70 0.68
N GLU A 140 9.50 -1.80 -0.16
CA GLU A 140 8.85 -3.07 -0.48
C GLU A 140 9.48 -3.67 -1.74
N PRO A 141 9.46 -5.02 -1.91
CA PRO A 141 10.02 -5.65 -3.11
C PRO A 141 9.48 -5.08 -4.43
N ASN A 142 8.20 -4.74 -4.48
CA ASN A 142 7.59 -4.15 -5.67
C ASN A 142 8.12 -2.75 -5.98
N ASP A 143 8.53 -1.97 -4.96
CA ASP A 143 9.13 -0.65 -5.17
C ASP A 143 10.45 -0.76 -5.92
N ILE A 144 11.25 -1.78 -5.61
CA ILE A 144 12.54 -2.05 -6.26
C ILE A 144 12.30 -2.32 -7.75
N THR A 145 11.34 -3.19 -8.07
CA THR A 145 10.98 -3.49 -9.47
C THR A 145 10.51 -2.24 -10.20
N MET A 146 9.59 -1.48 -9.60
CA MET A 146 8.99 -0.31 -10.24
C MET A 146 9.99 0.85 -10.40
N ALA A 147 10.78 1.16 -9.37
CA ALA A 147 11.81 2.19 -9.45
C ALA A 147 12.90 1.84 -10.48
N SER A 148 13.31 0.56 -10.54
CA SER A 148 14.26 0.11 -11.57
C SER A 148 13.72 0.28 -12.98
N TYR A 149 12.43 -0.03 -13.20
CA TYR A 149 11.75 0.21 -14.47
C TYR A 149 11.74 1.71 -14.82
N VAL A 150 11.42 2.58 -13.86
CA VAL A 150 11.43 4.04 -14.07
C VAL A 150 12.83 4.56 -14.43
N PHE A 151 13.87 4.11 -13.73
CA PHE A 151 15.25 4.50 -14.04
C PHE A 151 15.66 4.08 -15.45
N GLU A 152 15.22 2.93 -15.93
CA GLU A 152 15.43 2.52 -17.32
C GLU A 152 14.71 3.42 -18.33
N GLN A 153 13.46 3.82 -18.05
CA GLN A 153 12.73 4.77 -18.89
C GLN A 153 13.44 6.13 -18.94
N MET A 154 14.10 6.52 -17.86
CA MET A 154 14.92 7.75 -17.78
C MET A 154 16.34 7.57 -18.34
N GLY A 155 16.72 6.37 -18.80
CA GLY A 155 18.03 6.07 -19.37
C GLY A 155 19.14 5.77 -18.34
N ASP A 156 18.84 5.79 -17.04
CA ASP A 156 19.76 5.47 -15.95
C ASP A 156 19.82 3.96 -15.71
N LYS A 157 20.34 3.24 -16.70
CA LYS A 157 20.46 1.77 -16.66
C LYS A 157 21.38 1.29 -15.54
N ALA A 158 22.39 2.10 -15.18
CA ALA A 158 23.33 1.76 -14.13
C ALA A 158 22.65 1.77 -12.76
N ALA A 159 21.89 2.82 -12.43
CA ALA A 159 21.11 2.86 -11.20
C ALA A 159 20.05 1.76 -11.14
N ALA A 160 19.37 1.49 -12.25
CA ALA A 160 18.40 0.41 -12.34
C ALA A 160 19.02 -0.97 -12.05
N GLN A 161 20.17 -1.26 -12.64
CA GLN A 161 20.88 -2.52 -12.39
C GLN A 161 21.35 -2.62 -10.94
N GLN A 162 21.98 -1.57 -10.43
CA GLN A 162 22.43 -1.54 -9.04
C GLN A 162 21.28 -1.77 -8.05
N LEU A 163 20.15 -1.10 -8.25
CA LEU A 163 18.98 -1.24 -7.39
C LEU A 163 18.43 -2.68 -7.38
N ARG A 164 18.38 -3.35 -8.54
CA ARG A 164 17.99 -4.76 -8.62
C ARG A 164 18.97 -5.69 -7.92
N GLU A 165 20.26 -5.46 -8.08
CA GLU A 165 21.30 -6.27 -7.42
C GLU A 165 21.26 -6.11 -5.89
N GLU A 166 21.09 -4.88 -5.40
CA GLU A 166 20.90 -4.60 -3.96
C GLU A 166 19.63 -5.28 -3.43
N GLY A 167 18.52 -5.17 -4.16
CA GLY A 167 17.26 -5.84 -3.81
C GLY A 167 17.39 -7.36 -3.75
N LEU A 168 18.07 -7.95 -4.73
CA LEU A 168 18.31 -9.40 -4.76
C LEU A 168 19.20 -9.84 -3.60
N LYS A 169 20.27 -9.10 -3.29
CA LYS A 169 21.12 -9.37 -2.12
C LYS A 169 20.32 -9.35 -0.81
N SER A 170 19.45 -8.35 -0.63
CA SER A 170 18.60 -8.24 0.55
C SER A 170 17.56 -9.37 0.65
N ALA A 171 17.05 -9.86 -0.48
CA ALA A 171 16.10 -10.97 -0.49
C ALA A 171 16.76 -12.33 -0.23
N MET A 172 18.02 -12.49 -0.65
CA MET A 172 18.80 -13.72 -0.46
C MET A 172 19.53 -13.79 0.89
N SER A 173 19.66 -12.69 1.62
CA SER A 173 20.22 -12.70 2.97
C SER A 173 19.24 -13.39 3.92
N VAL A 174 19.47 -14.68 4.18
CA VAL A 174 18.80 -15.44 5.24
C VAL A 174 19.17 -14.79 6.58
N PRO A 175 18.21 -14.41 7.45
CA PRO A 175 18.53 -14.09 8.82
C PRO A 175 19.20 -15.32 9.41
N ASN A 176 20.44 -15.18 9.86
CA ASN A 176 21.20 -16.25 10.51
C ASN A 176 20.27 -16.93 11.51
N LEU A 177 19.75 -18.12 11.17
CA LEU A 177 18.96 -18.93 12.08
C LEU A 177 19.92 -19.18 13.23
N ALA A 178 19.68 -18.51 14.37
CA ALA A 178 20.31 -18.89 15.60
C ALA A 178 20.07 -20.40 15.71
N THR A 179 21.14 -21.17 15.59
CA THR A 179 21.16 -22.58 15.95
C THR A 179 20.71 -22.62 17.40
N GLU A 180 19.42 -22.83 17.62
CA GLU A 180 18.92 -23.28 18.90
C GLU A 180 19.54 -24.66 19.09
N GLU A 181 20.65 -24.69 19.84
CA GLU A 181 21.10 -25.90 20.50
C GLU A 181 19.91 -26.39 21.32
N THR A 182 19.23 -27.42 20.80
CA THR A 182 18.25 -28.20 21.57
C THR A 182 18.98 -28.84 22.74
N ALA A 183 19.01 -28.14 23.87
CA ALA A 183 19.37 -28.71 25.15
C ALA A 183 18.27 -29.69 25.56
N GLU A 184 18.50 -30.98 25.30
CA GLU A 184 17.69 -32.07 25.83
C GLU A 184 17.64 -31.98 27.36
N LYS A 185 16.47 -31.64 27.92
CA LYS A 185 16.20 -31.83 29.35
C LYS A 185 15.68 -33.26 29.56
N PRO A 186 16.25 -34.04 30.49
CA PRO A 186 15.79 -35.39 30.76
C PRO A 186 14.44 -35.35 31.47
N THR A 187 13.44 -36.00 30.88
CA THR A 187 12.09 -36.14 31.46
C THR A 187 12.13 -37.15 32.61
N ALA A 188 11.97 -36.66 33.84
CA ALA A 188 11.72 -37.50 35.00
C ALA A 188 10.27 -38.01 34.97
N LEU A 189 10.08 -39.31 34.72
CA LEU A 189 8.80 -39.99 34.95
C LEU A 189 8.80 -40.61 36.35
N LEU A 190 8.02 -40.00 37.24
CA LEU A 190 7.59 -40.58 38.51
C LEU A 190 6.69 -41.80 38.22
N ALA A 191 7.16 -43.00 38.55
CA ALA A 191 6.31 -44.18 38.67
C ALA A 191 5.87 -44.31 40.14
N GLN A 192 4.60 -44.02 40.39
CA GLN A 192 3.92 -44.43 41.61
C GLN A 192 3.69 -45.95 41.56
N LYS A 193 4.04 -46.64 42.64
CA LYS A 193 3.46 -47.93 43.03
C LYS A 193 3.36 -48.00 44.54
#